data_AF-A0A350ER82-F1
#
_entry.id   AF-A0A350ER82-F1
#
_cell.length_a   1.000
_cell.length_b   1.000
_cell.length_c   1.000
_cell.angle_alpha   90.00
_cell.angle_beta   90.00
_cell.angle_gamma   90.00
#
_symmetry.space_group_name_H-M   'P 1'
#
loop_
_entity.id
_entity.type
_entity.pdbx_description
1 polymer ?
#
loop_
_entity_poly.entity_id
_entity_poly.type
_entity_poly.pdbx_seq_one_letter_code
_entity_poly.pdbx_strand_id
1 'polypeptide(L)'
;HQQVVQATLEEVNGKVPVLAAAGFNHPLAIELAKRSTALGVNGILAFPPYYPNADADGLADYYGAIGRATDRGLIIYSRDWANFSPTAVEKLAARIPNLIAWKDGQGDVRRYQMIMARVGDRLHWIGGAGDDCVPGYYSIGVRTYTSSIANVAPKLSLKLHELAAAGHGAELDQLMRELVVPMYALRARRKGYEVSVMKKMMDLIGLVGGVSRPPLPEVTGEEEKEIAGWLPKWKSWL
;
A
#
# COMPACT_ATOMS: atom_id res chain seq x y z
N HIS A 1 12.80 12.67 3.03
CA HIS A 1 11.42 12.42 3.49
C HIS A 1 10.59 13.70 3.46
N GLN A 2 10.85 14.67 4.34
CA GLN A 2 9.99 15.86 4.51
C GLN A 2 9.81 16.67 3.22
N GLN A 3 10.87 16.86 2.44
CA GLN A 3 10.79 17.52 1.13
C GLN A 3 9.81 16.83 0.16
N VAL A 4 9.74 15.49 0.17
CA VAL A 4 8.80 14.76 -0.70
C VAL A 4 7.37 14.97 -0.21
N VAL A 5 7.14 14.90 1.10
CA VAL A 5 5.82 15.17 1.70
C VAL A 5 5.35 16.58 1.39
N GLN A 6 6.22 17.58 1.56
CA GLN A 6 5.92 18.97 1.26
C GLN A 6 5.57 19.17 -0.23
N ALA A 7 6.40 18.65 -1.14
CA ALA A 7 6.13 18.74 -2.58
C ALA A 7 4.80 18.04 -2.96
N THR A 8 4.47 16.92 -2.32
CA THR A 8 3.16 16.26 -2.52
C THR A 8 2.00 17.12 -2.04
N LEU A 9 2.12 17.76 -0.87
CA LEU A 9 1.07 18.63 -0.33
C LEU A 9 0.86 19.87 -1.23
N GLU A 10 1.94 20.48 -1.70
CA GLU A 10 1.92 21.63 -2.61
C GLU A 10 1.21 21.28 -3.93
N GLU A 11 1.55 20.13 -4.54
CA GLU A 11 0.92 19.67 -5.78
C GLU A 11 -0.55 19.31 -5.59
N VAL A 12 -0.87 18.57 -4.51
CA VAL A 12 -2.24 18.12 -4.22
C VAL A 12 -3.14 19.31 -3.90
N ASN A 13 -2.63 20.34 -3.22
CA ASN A 13 -3.33 21.57 -2.87
C ASN A 13 -4.76 21.31 -2.32
N GLY A 14 -4.87 20.35 -1.41
CA GLY A 14 -6.13 19.98 -0.75
C GLY A 14 -7.16 19.20 -1.59
N LYS A 15 -6.88 18.86 -2.86
CA LYS A 15 -7.83 18.15 -3.73
C LYS A 15 -8.14 16.73 -3.25
N VAL A 16 -7.18 16.06 -2.64
CA VAL A 16 -7.30 14.71 -2.08
C VAL A 16 -6.53 14.59 -0.77
N PRO A 17 -6.86 13.63 0.11
CA PRO A 17 -6.09 13.40 1.33
C PRO A 17 -4.66 12.93 1.04
N VAL A 18 -3.69 13.47 1.78
CA VAL A 18 -2.29 13.02 1.76
C VAL A 18 -1.98 12.27 3.05
N LEU A 19 -1.48 11.03 2.91
CA LEU A 19 -1.04 10.19 4.02
C LEU A 19 0.48 10.05 3.98
N ALA A 20 1.18 10.42 5.05
CA ALA A 20 2.63 10.28 5.13
C ALA A 20 3.03 8.99 5.85
N ALA A 21 4.07 8.33 5.36
CA ALA A 21 4.61 7.14 6.01
C ALA A 21 5.37 7.49 7.30
N ALA A 22 5.36 6.60 8.28
CA ALA A 22 6.25 6.66 9.45
C ALA A 22 6.72 5.23 9.77
N GLY A 23 8.01 5.03 10.03
CA GLY A 23 8.59 3.69 10.15
C GLY A 23 10.04 3.68 10.64
N PHE A 24 10.72 2.54 10.47
CA PHE A 24 12.10 2.27 10.91
C PHE A 24 12.24 2.08 12.42
N ASN A 25 13.12 2.85 13.08
CA ASN A 25 13.35 2.73 14.52
C ASN A 25 12.36 3.61 15.29
N HIS A 26 12.20 3.33 16.58
CA HIS A 26 11.22 3.99 17.43
C HIS A 26 11.34 5.53 17.44
N PRO A 27 12.52 6.14 17.70
CA PRO A 27 12.68 7.59 17.66
C PRO A 27 12.35 8.21 16.29
N LEU A 28 12.84 7.59 15.21
CA LEU A 28 12.63 8.11 13.86
C LEU A 28 11.16 8.03 13.44
N ALA A 29 10.46 6.96 13.78
CA ALA A 29 9.03 6.82 13.46
C ALA A 29 8.20 7.93 14.13
N ILE A 30 8.48 8.25 15.40
CA ILE A 30 7.86 9.37 16.13
C ILE A 30 8.19 10.70 15.45
N GLU A 31 9.46 10.93 15.12
CA GLU A 31 9.92 12.17 14.48
C GLU A 31 9.24 12.40 13.13
N LEU A 32 9.16 11.35 12.30
CA LEU A 32 8.50 11.40 11.00
C LEU A 32 7.00 11.70 11.15
N ALA A 33 6.32 11.05 12.10
CA ALA A 33 4.90 11.31 12.36
C ALA A 33 4.66 12.77 12.79
N LYS A 34 5.46 13.29 13.73
CA LYS A 34 5.38 14.69 14.20
C LYS A 34 5.59 15.68 13.07
N ARG A 35 6.68 15.52 12.32
CA ARG A 35 7.04 16.48 11.26
C ARG A 35 6.03 16.46 10.11
N SER A 36 5.61 15.28 9.66
CA SER A 36 4.59 15.18 8.62
C SER A 36 3.24 15.76 9.08
N THR A 37 2.87 15.55 10.35
CA THR A 37 1.68 16.18 10.94
C THR A 37 1.77 17.71 10.93
N ALA A 38 2.93 18.26 11.31
CA ALA A 38 3.18 19.71 11.30
C ALA A 38 3.14 20.31 9.88
N LEU A 39 3.47 19.54 8.84
CA LEU A 39 3.32 19.95 7.44
C LEU A 39 1.86 19.98 6.97
N GLY A 40 0.92 19.35 7.70
CA GLY A 40 -0.51 19.35 7.36
C GLY A 40 -1.02 18.11 6.62
N VAL A 41 -0.33 16.97 6.71
CA VAL A 41 -0.86 15.70 6.17
C VAL A 41 -2.15 15.28 6.88
N ASN A 42 -3.02 14.54 6.18
CA ASN A 42 -4.33 14.14 6.69
C ASN A 42 -4.28 12.87 7.55
N GLY A 43 -3.18 12.12 7.51
CA GLY A 43 -3.00 10.90 8.30
C GLY A 43 -1.60 10.32 8.19
N ILE A 44 -1.32 9.35 9.06
CA ILE A 44 -0.02 8.67 9.14
C ILE A 44 -0.19 7.19 8.79
N LEU A 45 0.61 6.71 7.84
CA LEU A 45 0.73 5.29 7.51
C LEU A 45 1.94 4.70 8.25
N ALA A 46 1.69 3.99 9.34
CA ALA A 46 2.72 3.34 10.15
C ALA A 46 3.19 2.03 9.51
N PHE A 47 4.47 1.99 9.16
CA PHE A 47 5.19 0.81 8.70
C PHE A 47 5.71 -0.01 9.89
N PRO A 48 5.99 -1.31 9.68
CA PRO A 48 6.70 -2.13 10.64
C PRO A 48 8.02 -1.50 11.09
N PRO A 49 8.46 -1.75 12.34
CA PRO A 49 9.78 -1.34 12.75
C PRO A 49 10.86 -2.09 11.96
N TYR A 50 12.10 -1.57 11.98
CA TYR A 50 13.21 -2.23 11.30
C TYR A 50 13.63 -3.54 11.98
N TYR A 51 13.37 -3.69 13.28
CA TYR A 51 13.73 -4.88 14.07
C TYR A 51 12.66 -5.96 13.88
N PRO A 52 12.97 -7.07 13.18
CA PRO A 52 11.99 -8.11 12.88
C PRO A 52 11.70 -8.99 14.09
N ASN A 53 10.58 -9.72 14.03
CA ASN A 53 10.17 -10.68 15.07
C ASN A 53 10.07 -10.06 16.47
N ALA A 54 9.74 -8.76 16.55
CA ALA A 54 9.50 -8.09 17.81
C ALA A 54 8.32 -8.74 18.56
N ASP A 55 8.42 -8.77 19.88
CA ASP A 55 7.34 -9.23 20.75
C ASP A 55 6.08 -8.35 20.59
N ALA A 56 4.91 -8.93 20.85
CA ALA A 56 3.62 -8.26 20.70
C ALA A 56 3.50 -7.00 21.57
N ASP A 57 4.03 -7.02 22.80
CA ASP A 57 3.98 -5.87 23.70
C ASP A 57 4.90 -4.75 23.19
N GLY A 58 6.08 -5.10 22.67
CA GLY A 58 7.00 -4.16 22.04
C GLY A 58 6.42 -3.52 20.77
N LEU A 59 5.71 -4.30 19.94
CA LEU A 59 4.97 -3.76 18.80
C LEU A 59 3.87 -2.79 19.23
N ALA A 60 3.13 -3.13 20.30
CA ALA A 60 2.09 -2.26 20.83
C ALA A 60 2.65 -0.95 21.39
N ASP A 61 3.82 -0.98 22.04
CA ASP A 61 4.54 0.22 22.48
C ASP A 61 4.98 1.07 21.29
N TYR A 62 5.55 0.44 20.26
CA TYR A 62 6.02 1.12 19.04
C TYR A 62 4.87 1.84 18.31
N TYR A 63 3.80 1.13 17.95
CA TYR A 63 2.67 1.76 17.25
C TYR A 63 1.92 2.75 18.15
N GLY A 64 1.82 2.47 19.45
CA GLY A 64 1.22 3.39 20.41
C GLY A 64 2.00 4.69 20.53
N ALA A 65 3.33 4.65 20.46
CA ALA A 65 4.17 5.84 20.48
C ALA A 65 4.00 6.70 19.21
N ILE A 66 3.87 6.07 18.04
CA ILE A 66 3.54 6.77 16.79
C ILE A 66 2.14 7.41 16.90
N GLY A 67 1.14 6.68 17.41
CA GLY A 67 -0.21 7.19 17.61
C GLY A 67 -0.25 8.41 18.53
N ARG A 68 0.54 8.42 19.62
CA ARG A 68 0.68 9.58 20.53
C ARG A 68 1.46 10.76 19.93
N ALA A 69 2.19 10.54 18.85
CA ALA A 69 3.04 11.55 18.21
C ALA A 69 2.30 12.41 17.17
N THR A 70 1.03 12.12 16.91
CA THR A 70 0.19 12.81 15.92
C THR A 70 -1.24 12.98 16.45
N ASP A 71 -1.89 14.07 16.07
CA ASP A 71 -3.32 14.30 16.27
C ASP A 71 -4.17 13.82 15.07
N ARG A 72 -3.52 13.25 14.04
CA ARG A 72 -4.16 12.71 12.83
C ARG A 72 -4.51 11.24 13.00
N GLY A 73 -5.32 10.74 12.07
CA GLY A 73 -5.63 9.31 11.97
C GLY A 73 -4.39 8.49 11.64
N LEU A 74 -4.19 7.41 12.38
CA LEU A 74 -3.14 6.41 12.17
C LEU A 74 -3.71 5.22 11.39
N ILE A 75 -2.93 4.75 10.42
CA ILE A 75 -3.18 3.53 9.66
C ILE A 75 -1.99 2.60 9.86
N ILE A 76 -2.19 1.40 10.39
CA ILE A 76 -1.12 0.40 10.49
C ILE A 76 -1.07 -0.39 9.18
N TYR A 77 0.13 -0.53 8.61
CA TYR A 77 0.39 -1.36 7.44
C TYR A 77 1.04 -2.68 7.85
N SER A 78 0.27 -3.77 7.92
CA SER A 78 0.79 -5.11 8.23
C SER A 78 1.44 -5.74 7.02
N ARG A 79 2.75 -5.62 6.89
CA ARG A 79 3.54 -6.09 5.75
C ARG A 79 4.88 -6.67 6.17
N ASP A 80 5.56 -7.30 5.22
CA ASP A 80 6.86 -7.95 5.42
C ASP A 80 6.77 -8.94 6.60
N TRP A 81 7.66 -8.81 7.59
CA TRP A 81 7.68 -9.68 8.76
C TRP A 81 6.53 -9.43 9.75
N ALA A 82 5.87 -8.27 9.69
CA ALA A 82 4.84 -7.88 10.64
C ALA A 82 3.48 -8.47 10.26
N ASN A 83 3.27 -9.70 10.73
CA ASN A 83 2.04 -10.46 10.54
C ASN A 83 1.33 -10.61 11.89
N PHE A 84 0.08 -10.14 11.97
CA PHE A 84 -0.64 -10.00 13.23
C PHE A 84 -1.76 -11.02 13.34
N SER A 85 -1.93 -11.59 14.54
CA SER A 85 -3.12 -12.38 14.84
C SER A 85 -4.34 -11.48 15.02
N PRO A 86 -5.58 -12.00 14.84
CA PRO A 86 -6.80 -11.27 15.19
C PRO A 86 -6.77 -10.69 16.61
N THR A 87 -6.17 -11.40 17.56
CA THR A 87 -5.95 -10.95 18.95
C THR A 87 -5.01 -9.76 19.06
N ALA A 88 -3.92 -9.75 18.31
CA ALA A 88 -3.00 -8.63 18.31
C ALA A 88 -3.65 -7.35 17.73
N VAL A 89 -4.41 -7.48 16.64
CA VAL A 89 -5.06 -6.32 15.99
C VAL A 89 -6.11 -5.68 16.91
N GLU A 90 -6.97 -6.47 17.56
CA GLU A 90 -7.95 -5.94 18.53
C GLU A 90 -7.27 -5.20 19.68
N LYS A 91 -6.21 -5.78 20.27
CA LYS A 91 -5.44 -5.14 21.35
C LYS A 91 -4.86 -3.80 20.90
N LEU A 92 -4.30 -3.73 19.69
CA LEU A 92 -3.79 -2.49 19.12
C LEU A 92 -4.90 -1.45 18.89
N ALA A 93 -6.05 -1.87 18.34
CA ALA A 93 -7.19 -0.99 18.10
C ALA A 93 -7.80 -0.42 19.38
N ALA A 94 -7.81 -1.21 20.46
CA ALA A 94 -8.21 -0.76 21.79
C ALA A 94 -7.19 0.19 22.43
N ARG A 95 -5.89 -0.09 22.26
CA ARG A 95 -4.79 0.68 22.86
C ARG A 95 -4.53 2.03 22.19
N ILE A 96 -4.83 2.16 20.90
CA ILE A 96 -4.47 3.33 20.08
C ILE A 96 -5.76 4.01 19.60
N PRO A 97 -6.24 5.06 20.30
CA PRO A 97 -7.53 5.68 20.00
C PRO A 97 -7.64 6.22 18.57
N ASN A 98 -6.55 6.82 18.05
CA ASN A 98 -6.49 7.35 16.69
C ASN A 98 -6.10 6.31 15.62
N LEU A 99 -6.01 5.01 15.94
CA LEU A 99 -5.92 3.97 14.91
C LEU A 99 -7.28 3.85 14.21
N ILE A 100 -7.36 4.30 12.96
CA ILE A 100 -8.62 4.38 12.21
C ILE A 100 -8.73 3.33 11.10
N ALA A 101 -7.61 2.78 10.64
CA ALA A 101 -7.62 1.82 9.55
C ALA A 101 -6.49 0.79 9.66
N TRP A 102 -6.72 -0.35 9.05
CA TRP A 102 -5.76 -1.42 8.91
C TRP A 102 -5.52 -1.73 7.43
N LYS A 103 -4.29 -1.50 6.98
CA LYS A 103 -3.85 -1.84 5.63
C LYS A 103 -3.17 -3.19 5.64
N ASP A 104 -3.73 -4.18 4.95
CA ASP A 104 -3.13 -5.51 4.83
C ASP A 104 -2.12 -5.56 3.69
N GLY A 105 -0.85 -5.84 3.98
CA GLY A 105 0.19 -6.13 2.99
C GLY A 105 0.59 -7.59 2.92
N GLN A 106 -0.10 -8.49 3.63
CA GLN A 106 0.23 -9.91 3.67
C GLN A 106 -0.43 -10.67 2.52
N GLY A 107 -1.62 -10.27 2.09
CA GLY A 107 -2.38 -10.96 1.03
C GLY A 107 -2.98 -12.30 1.50
N ASP A 108 -2.88 -12.64 2.79
CA ASP A 108 -3.54 -13.80 3.38
C ASP A 108 -5.01 -13.47 3.68
N VAL A 109 -5.85 -13.68 2.68
CA VAL A 109 -7.30 -13.39 2.72
C VAL A 109 -7.98 -14.11 3.89
N ARG A 110 -7.58 -15.36 4.19
CA ARG A 110 -8.14 -16.13 5.31
C ARG A 110 -7.83 -15.46 6.64
N ARG A 111 -6.58 -15.06 6.87
CA ARG A 111 -6.19 -14.34 8.09
C ARG A 111 -6.88 -12.98 8.18
N TYR A 112 -6.94 -12.24 7.07
CA TYR A 112 -7.55 -10.92 7.07
C TYR A 112 -9.05 -10.98 7.38
N GLN A 113 -9.77 -11.97 6.84
CA GLN A 113 -11.16 -12.23 7.19
C GLN A 113 -11.34 -12.54 8.69
N MET A 114 -10.45 -13.31 9.31
CA MET A 114 -10.50 -13.55 10.76
C MET A 114 -10.25 -12.28 11.59
N ILE A 115 -9.34 -11.41 11.13
CA ILE A 115 -9.09 -10.11 11.77
C ILE A 115 -10.34 -9.24 11.68
N MET A 116 -10.91 -9.09 10.48
CA MET A 116 -12.11 -8.30 10.23
C MET A 116 -13.31 -8.78 11.06
N ALA A 117 -13.55 -10.09 11.10
CA ALA A 117 -14.64 -10.67 11.87
C ALA A 117 -14.50 -10.42 13.39
N ARG A 118 -13.27 -10.36 13.91
CA ARG A 118 -13.00 -10.16 15.33
C ARG A 118 -13.06 -8.70 15.75
N VAL A 119 -12.55 -7.80 14.91
CA VAL A 119 -12.41 -6.37 15.22
C VAL A 119 -13.63 -5.56 14.78
N GLY A 120 -14.38 -6.04 13.77
CA GLY A 120 -15.62 -5.44 13.32
C GLY A 120 -15.44 -4.08 12.63
N ASP A 121 -16.32 -3.14 12.95
CA ASP A 121 -16.40 -1.80 12.38
C ASP A 121 -15.46 -0.79 13.06
N ARG A 122 -14.71 -1.21 14.09
CA ARG A 122 -13.75 -0.35 14.80
C ARG A 122 -12.68 0.22 13.87
N LEU A 123 -12.31 -0.50 12.80
CA LEU A 123 -11.29 -0.08 11.85
C LEU A 123 -11.85 -0.08 10.43
N HIS A 124 -11.36 0.83 9.59
CA HIS A 124 -11.50 0.71 8.15
C HIS A 124 -10.50 -0.30 7.59
N TRP A 125 -10.98 -1.16 6.68
CA TRP A 125 -10.20 -2.25 6.11
C TRP A 125 -9.70 -1.89 4.71
N ILE A 126 -8.38 -1.97 4.49
CA ILE A 126 -7.73 -1.60 3.23
C ILE A 126 -6.91 -2.79 2.71
N GLY A 127 -7.21 -3.24 1.49
CA GLY A 127 -6.37 -4.19 0.76
C GLY A 127 -5.08 -3.53 0.27
N GLY A 128 -3.92 -4.11 0.57
CA GLY A 128 -2.63 -3.45 0.34
C GLY A 128 -1.51 -4.37 -0.15
N ALA A 129 -1.82 -5.63 -0.49
CA ALA A 129 -0.88 -6.57 -1.09
C ALA A 129 -0.67 -6.33 -2.60
N GLY A 130 -1.61 -5.66 -3.27
CA GLY A 130 -1.52 -5.32 -4.69
C GLY A 130 -2.87 -5.28 -5.39
N ASP A 131 -2.89 -4.70 -6.59
CA ASP A 131 -4.02 -4.69 -7.51
C ASP A 131 -4.46 -6.10 -7.92
N ASP A 132 -3.53 -7.05 -8.01
CA ASP A 132 -3.78 -8.48 -8.28
C ASP A 132 -4.58 -9.18 -7.17
N CYS A 133 -4.58 -8.63 -5.96
CA CYS A 133 -5.34 -9.16 -4.82
C CYS A 133 -6.77 -8.57 -4.73
N VAL A 134 -7.16 -7.64 -5.61
CA VAL A 134 -8.48 -6.99 -5.58
C VAL A 134 -9.64 -8.01 -5.55
N PRO A 135 -9.70 -9.06 -6.41
CA PRO A 135 -10.80 -10.01 -6.37
C PRO A 135 -10.92 -10.71 -5.00
N GLY A 136 -9.79 -11.12 -4.43
CA GLY A 136 -9.70 -11.77 -3.12
C GLY A 136 -10.20 -10.86 -2.01
N TYR A 137 -9.70 -9.63 -1.91
CA TYR A 137 -10.14 -8.67 -0.90
C TYR A 137 -11.63 -8.35 -1.00
N TYR A 138 -12.16 -8.15 -2.20
CA TYR A 138 -13.56 -7.75 -2.36
C TYR A 138 -14.52 -8.91 -2.06
N SER A 139 -14.10 -10.15 -2.30
CA SER A 139 -14.88 -11.35 -1.92
C SER A 139 -15.12 -11.49 -0.42
N ILE A 140 -14.25 -10.92 0.42
CA ILE A 140 -14.39 -10.94 1.90
C ILE A 140 -14.91 -9.61 2.47
N GLY A 141 -15.46 -8.73 1.62
CA GLY A 141 -16.13 -7.50 2.06
C GLY A 141 -15.25 -6.25 2.17
N VAL A 142 -13.97 -6.31 1.80
CA VAL A 142 -13.12 -5.11 1.70
C VAL A 142 -13.57 -4.26 0.52
N ARG A 143 -13.57 -2.93 0.67
CA ARG A 143 -14.02 -1.98 -0.37
C ARG A 143 -13.04 -0.86 -0.68
N THR A 144 -11.86 -0.91 -0.06
CA THR A 144 -10.78 0.04 -0.28
C THR A 144 -9.50 -0.73 -0.53
N TYR A 145 -8.68 -0.28 -1.48
CA TYR A 145 -7.38 -0.90 -1.71
C TYR A 145 -6.35 0.12 -2.16
N THR A 146 -5.07 -0.20 -2.03
CA THR A 146 -3.98 0.64 -2.58
C THR A 146 -3.42 0.04 -3.85
N SER A 147 -3.11 0.91 -4.82
CA SER A 147 -2.68 0.51 -6.15
C SER A 147 -1.28 1.02 -6.45
N SER A 148 -0.41 0.14 -6.95
CA SER A 148 0.82 0.58 -7.60
C SER A 148 0.58 0.95 -9.06
N ILE A 149 -0.38 0.28 -9.71
CA ILE A 149 -0.80 0.57 -11.09
C ILE A 149 -1.21 2.03 -11.24
N ALA A 150 -1.76 2.65 -10.20
CA ALA A 150 -2.19 4.05 -10.24
C ALA A 150 -1.07 5.06 -10.53
N ASN A 151 0.20 4.69 -10.40
CA ASN A 151 1.33 5.54 -10.81
C ASN A 151 1.52 5.64 -12.33
N VAL A 152 0.93 4.71 -13.09
CA VAL A 152 1.10 4.62 -14.56
C VAL A 152 -0.22 4.55 -15.31
N ALA A 153 -1.26 3.95 -14.72
CA ALA A 153 -2.55 3.72 -15.33
C ALA A 153 -3.69 3.86 -14.29
N PRO A 154 -3.91 5.06 -13.72
CA PRO A 154 -4.91 5.27 -12.66
C PRO A 154 -6.33 4.88 -13.07
N LYS A 155 -6.69 4.99 -14.35
CA LYS A 155 -8.00 4.56 -14.85
C LYS A 155 -8.20 3.05 -14.72
N LEU A 156 -7.14 2.24 -14.89
CA LEU A 156 -7.23 0.80 -14.69
C LEU A 156 -7.52 0.51 -13.22
N SER A 157 -6.79 1.14 -12.29
CA SER A 157 -7.03 0.98 -10.85
C SER A 157 -8.47 1.31 -10.46
N LEU A 158 -9.00 2.44 -10.96
CA LEU A 158 -10.41 2.81 -10.73
C LEU A 158 -11.35 1.76 -11.30
N LYS A 159 -11.10 1.25 -12.52
CA LYS A 159 -11.94 0.22 -13.12
C LYS A 159 -11.92 -1.10 -12.33
N LEU A 160 -10.78 -1.50 -11.79
CA LEU A 160 -10.69 -2.69 -10.93
C LEU A 160 -11.57 -2.54 -9.68
N HIS A 161 -11.54 -1.36 -9.03
CA HIS A 161 -12.42 -1.04 -7.91
C HIS A 161 -13.90 -1.11 -8.31
N GLU A 162 -14.28 -0.44 -9.40
CA GLU A 162 -15.67 -0.37 -9.87
C GLU A 162 -16.24 -1.77 -10.14
N LEU A 163 -15.53 -2.59 -10.90
CA LEU A 163 -15.98 -3.95 -11.25
C LEU A 163 -16.07 -4.84 -10.02
N ALA A 164 -15.08 -4.78 -9.13
CA ALA A 164 -15.08 -5.58 -7.92
C ALA A 164 -16.19 -5.14 -6.94
N ALA A 165 -16.46 -3.84 -6.82
CA ALA A 165 -17.53 -3.31 -6.00
C ALA A 165 -18.93 -3.65 -6.55
N ALA A 166 -19.09 -3.66 -7.88
CA ALA A 166 -20.33 -4.01 -8.57
C ALA A 166 -20.56 -5.53 -8.70
N GLY A 167 -19.59 -6.37 -8.35
CA GLY A 167 -19.69 -7.83 -8.49
C GLY A 167 -19.56 -8.33 -9.93
N HIS A 168 -18.95 -7.55 -10.82
CA HIS A 168 -18.73 -7.90 -12.23
C HIS A 168 -17.52 -8.83 -12.38
N GLY A 169 -17.62 -10.05 -11.85
CA GLY A 169 -16.52 -11.00 -11.76
C GLY A 169 -15.90 -11.36 -13.11
N ALA A 170 -16.70 -11.60 -14.15
CA ALA A 170 -16.18 -12.01 -15.46
C ALA A 170 -15.29 -10.94 -16.12
N GLU A 171 -15.71 -9.67 -16.07
CA GLU A 171 -14.97 -8.52 -16.59
C GLU A 171 -13.71 -8.26 -15.75
N LEU A 172 -13.82 -8.37 -14.42
CA LEU A 172 -12.69 -8.25 -13.51
C LEU A 172 -11.63 -9.32 -13.80
N ASP A 173 -12.04 -10.59 -13.93
CA ASP A 173 -11.15 -11.70 -14.21
C ASP A 173 -10.47 -11.55 -15.58
N GLN A 174 -11.14 -10.96 -16.56
CA GLN A 174 -10.53 -10.64 -17.84
C GLN A 174 -9.39 -9.63 -17.68
N LEU A 175 -9.62 -8.51 -17.00
CA LEU A 175 -8.57 -7.51 -16.74
C LEU A 175 -7.42 -8.10 -15.91
N MET A 176 -7.73 -8.98 -14.96
CA MET A 176 -6.72 -9.70 -14.18
C MET A 176 -5.82 -10.52 -15.09
N ARG A 177 -6.41 -11.38 -15.94
CA ARG A 177 -5.64 -12.26 -16.84
C ARG A 177 -4.83 -11.50 -17.89
N GLU A 178 -5.40 -10.46 -18.47
CA GLU A 178 -4.82 -9.80 -19.64
C GLU A 178 -3.81 -8.70 -19.29
N LEU A 179 -3.99 -8.01 -18.16
CA LEU A 179 -3.22 -6.82 -17.82
C LEU A 179 -2.52 -6.97 -16.46
N VAL A 180 -3.27 -7.22 -15.39
CA VAL A 180 -2.76 -7.09 -14.02
C VAL A 180 -1.78 -8.22 -13.67
N VAL A 181 -2.21 -9.48 -13.80
CA VAL A 181 -1.43 -10.66 -13.40
C VAL A 181 -0.11 -10.76 -14.17
N PRO A 182 -0.02 -10.54 -15.49
CA PRO A 182 1.26 -10.55 -16.20
C PRO A 182 2.28 -9.55 -15.65
N MET A 183 1.85 -8.32 -15.34
CA MET A 183 2.72 -7.29 -14.76
C MET A 183 3.16 -7.66 -13.34
N TYR A 184 2.23 -8.16 -12.52
CA TYR A 184 2.54 -8.64 -11.16
C TYR A 184 3.44 -9.88 -11.17
N ALA A 185 3.30 -10.78 -12.16
CA ALA A 185 4.16 -11.93 -12.33
C ALA A 185 5.61 -11.52 -12.63
N LEU A 186 5.83 -10.48 -13.45
CA LEU A 186 7.16 -9.91 -13.62
C LEU A 186 7.71 -9.35 -12.30
N ARG A 187 6.91 -8.60 -11.55
CA ARG A 187 7.31 -8.09 -10.23
C ARG A 187 7.69 -9.19 -9.25
N ALA A 188 7.06 -10.34 -9.33
CA ALA A 188 7.33 -11.48 -8.46
C ALA A 188 8.65 -12.21 -8.80
N ARG A 189 9.25 -11.97 -9.99
CA ARG A 189 10.49 -12.67 -10.40
C ARG A 189 11.67 -12.33 -9.50
N ARG A 190 11.76 -11.10 -8.99
CA ARG A 190 12.88 -10.64 -8.14
C ARG A 190 12.41 -9.67 -7.07
N LYS A 191 12.98 -9.77 -5.87
CA LYS A 191 12.74 -8.81 -4.79
C LYS A 191 13.22 -7.42 -5.21
N GLY A 192 12.39 -6.41 -4.99
CA GLY A 192 12.62 -5.03 -5.38
C GLY A 192 11.98 -4.64 -6.72
N TYR A 193 11.55 -5.62 -7.53
CA TYR A 193 10.87 -5.33 -8.78
C TYR A 193 9.49 -4.69 -8.58
N GLU A 194 8.91 -4.78 -7.38
CA GLU A 194 7.72 -4.02 -7.02
C GLU A 194 7.87 -2.50 -7.20
N VAL A 195 9.11 -1.98 -7.17
CA VAL A 195 9.42 -0.57 -7.45
C VAL A 195 10.00 -0.41 -8.85
N SER A 196 11.01 -1.20 -9.22
CA SER A 196 11.77 -0.99 -10.46
C SER A 196 10.94 -1.23 -11.72
N VAL A 197 10.02 -2.20 -11.72
CA VAL A 197 9.09 -2.41 -12.85
C VAL A 197 8.19 -1.20 -13.02
N MET A 198 7.65 -0.66 -11.92
CA MET A 198 6.75 0.51 -11.98
C MET A 198 7.49 1.76 -12.48
N LYS A 199 8.71 2.00 -12.00
CA LYS A 199 9.56 3.10 -12.49
C LYS A 199 9.90 2.96 -13.96
N LYS A 200 10.24 1.74 -14.41
CA LYS A 200 10.48 1.49 -15.84
C LYS A 200 9.23 1.74 -16.68
N MET A 201 8.06 1.30 -16.21
CA MET A 201 6.80 1.61 -16.88
C MET A 201 6.54 3.12 -16.96
N MET A 202 6.80 3.87 -15.89
CA MET A 202 6.72 5.34 -15.89
C MET A 202 7.62 5.95 -16.97
N ASP A 203 8.89 5.54 -17.05
CA ASP A 203 9.82 6.06 -18.07
C ASP A 203 9.34 5.75 -19.49
N LEU A 204 8.85 4.53 -19.74
CA LEU A 204 8.39 4.11 -21.07
C LEU A 204 7.12 4.84 -21.54
N ILE A 205 6.33 5.41 -20.62
CA ILE A 205 5.16 6.22 -20.95
C ILE A 205 5.44 7.73 -20.87
N GLY A 206 6.70 8.13 -20.72
CA GLY A 206 7.13 9.53 -20.69
C GLY A 206 6.94 10.24 -19.35
N LEU A 207 6.66 9.51 -18.26
CA LEU A 207 6.74 10.01 -16.90
C LEU A 207 8.16 9.86 -16.34
N VAL A 208 8.42 10.45 -15.17
CA VAL A 208 9.74 10.39 -14.52
C VAL A 208 9.75 9.28 -13.46
N GLY A 209 10.12 8.06 -13.85
CA GLY A 209 10.36 6.95 -12.93
C GLY A 209 11.81 6.94 -12.42
N GLY A 210 12.75 7.05 -13.36
CA GLY A 210 14.19 7.02 -13.12
C GLY A 210 14.67 5.73 -12.43
N VAL A 211 15.95 5.72 -12.04
CA VAL A 211 16.53 4.53 -11.39
C VAL A 211 16.04 4.33 -9.96
N SER A 212 15.94 3.07 -9.55
CA SER A 212 15.80 2.67 -8.15
C SER A 212 17.13 2.82 -7.43
N ARG A 213 17.07 3.19 -6.14
CA ARG A 213 18.27 3.23 -5.30
C ARG A 213 18.61 1.83 -4.80
N PRO A 214 19.90 1.47 -4.65
CA PRO A 214 20.29 0.25 -3.96
C PRO A 214 19.60 0.12 -2.59
N PRO A 215 19.20 -1.09 -2.17
CA PRO A 215 19.53 -2.40 -2.74
C PRO A 215 18.55 -2.92 -3.82
N LEU A 216 17.70 -2.06 -4.39
CA LEU A 216 16.73 -2.49 -5.40
C LEU A 216 17.42 -2.67 -6.77
N PRO A 217 17.26 -3.84 -7.42
CA PRO A 217 17.82 -4.05 -8.75
C PRO A 217 16.99 -3.37 -9.84
N GLU A 218 17.63 -2.97 -10.93
CA GLU A 218 16.93 -2.57 -12.16
C GLU A 218 16.41 -3.79 -12.93
N VAL A 219 15.39 -3.57 -13.77
CA VAL A 219 14.93 -4.58 -14.75
C VAL A 219 16.00 -4.79 -15.82
N THR A 220 16.06 -6.00 -16.38
CA THR A 220 16.98 -6.29 -17.48
C THR A 220 16.49 -5.68 -18.79
N GLY A 221 17.38 -5.60 -19.80
CA GLY A 221 16.99 -5.13 -21.14
C GLY A 221 15.97 -6.04 -21.84
N GLU A 222 15.91 -7.33 -21.49
CA GLU A 222 14.88 -8.25 -21.99
C GLU A 222 13.53 -7.98 -21.32
N GLU A 223 13.53 -7.76 -20.01
CA GLU A 223 12.33 -7.42 -19.24
C GLU A 223 11.79 -6.04 -19.64
N GLU A 224 12.65 -5.08 -19.97
CA GLU A 224 12.22 -3.80 -20.54
C GLU A 224 11.47 -3.97 -21.87
N LYS A 225 11.95 -4.85 -22.76
CA LYS A 225 11.24 -5.18 -24.00
C LYS A 225 9.92 -5.88 -23.73
N GLU A 226 9.87 -6.75 -22.73
CA GLU A 226 8.63 -7.41 -22.28
C GLU A 226 7.60 -6.37 -21.80
N ILE A 227 8.02 -5.43 -20.94
CA ILE A 227 7.17 -4.34 -20.46
C ILE A 227 6.67 -3.48 -21.62
N ALA A 228 7.56 -3.07 -22.54
CA ALA A 228 7.20 -2.28 -23.71
C ALA A 228 6.16 -3.00 -24.59
N GLY A 229 6.25 -4.34 -24.69
CA GLY A 229 5.30 -5.18 -25.40
C GLY A 229 3.88 -5.17 -24.81
N TRP A 230 3.71 -4.83 -23.52
CA TRP A 230 2.38 -4.72 -22.90
C TRP A 230 1.70 -3.38 -23.15
N LEU A 231 2.47 -2.30 -23.32
CA LEU A 231 1.95 -0.93 -23.40
C LEU A 231 0.84 -0.72 -24.44
N PRO A 232 0.84 -1.36 -25.62
CA PRO A 232 -0.28 -1.27 -26.55
C PRO A 232 -1.63 -1.69 -25.95
N LYS A 233 -1.64 -2.74 -25.11
CA LYS A 233 -2.86 -3.19 -24.39
C LYS A 233 -3.23 -2.27 -23.24
N TRP A 234 -2.26 -1.52 -22.72
CA TRP A 234 -2.45 -0.59 -21.61
C TRP A 234 -2.89 0.80 -22.06
N LYS A 235 -2.80 1.12 -23.36
CA LYS A 235 -2.96 2.48 -23.91
C LYS A 235 -4.25 3.19 -23.49
N SER A 236 -5.37 2.49 -23.35
CA SER A 236 -6.64 3.10 -22.91
C SER A 236 -6.67 3.49 -21.43
N TRP A 237 -5.71 2.97 -20.65
CA TRP A 237 -5.64 3.10 -19.20
C TRP A 237 -4.59 4.08 -18.70
N LEU A 238 -3.59 4.37 -19.54
CA LEU A 238 -2.61 5.44 -19.34
C LEU A 238 -3.34 6.80 -19.27
#